data_AF-A0A944VRD5-F1
#
_entry.id   AF-A0A944VRD5-F1
#
_cell.length_a   1.000
_cell.length_b   1.000
_cell.length_c   1.000
_cell.angle_alpha   90.00
_cell.angle_beta   90.00
_cell.angle_gamma   90.00
#
_symmetry.space_group_name_H-M   'P 1'
#
loop_
_entity.id
_entity.type
_entity.pdbx_description
1 polymer ?
#
loop_
_entity_poly.entity_id
_entity_poly.type
_entity_poly.pdbx_seq_one_letter_code
_entity_poly.pdbx_strand_id
1 'polypeptide(L)'
;MKHILLLLVFAPILFISGFTWAASCNRCYEQITYGKQLCVECELSTSGRLTNVKSSEEQITNTIKSARENYKSALEELIQYYMNIGNHLRLKKARKELKALNKVPQLKYLLAGKETTNISPSKNIEDANMLYQDGKAYKNILNIINKKSKLKSAETRFKKIIDEYPESDKADDAAYELACIYEGAYYKNYEDAVFYYVKCFSLNAYTEKPARFKAARIYDKYLKDYNEAVKNYREVLRNSKDEAYRSRAKARLKKLKKEGY
;
A
#
# COMPACT_ATOMS: atom_id res chain seq x y z
N MET A 1 -26.90 -55.76 -67.49
CA MET A 1 -27.12 -57.20 -67.24
C MET A 1 -26.88 -57.46 -65.75
N LYS A 2 -27.89 -58.05 -65.09
CA LYS A 2 -27.90 -58.84 -63.84
C LYS A 2 -26.53 -59.47 -63.47
N HIS A 3 -26.05 -59.66 -62.23
CA HIS A 3 -26.68 -59.92 -60.93
C HIS A 3 -25.57 -60.20 -59.84
N ILE A 4 -25.90 -60.07 -58.53
CA ILE A 4 -25.57 -61.00 -57.39
C ILE A 4 -24.12 -60.93 -56.78
N LEU A 5 -23.77 -61.04 -55.47
CA LEU A 5 -24.35 -61.34 -54.12
C LEU A 5 -23.30 -60.83 -53.07
N LEU A 6 -23.59 -60.03 -52.04
CA LEU A 6 -23.92 -60.33 -50.61
C LEU A 6 -22.93 -61.15 -49.73
N LEU A 7 -22.62 -60.57 -48.54
CA LEU A 7 -22.30 -61.15 -47.19
C LEU A 7 -20.82 -61.33 -46.78
N LEU A 8 -20.28 -60.49 -45.87
CA LEU A 8 -20.23 -60.53 -44.37
C LEU A 8 -19.03 -61.34 -43.81
N VAL A 9 -17.98 -60.67 -43.32
CA VAL A 9 -17.62 -60.37 -41.90
C VAL A 9 -17.18 -61.60 -41.09
N PHE A 10 -15.91 -61.63 -40.64
CA PHE A 10 -15.52 -61.76 -39.22
C PHE A 10 -13.99 -61.55 -39.05
N ALA A 11 -13.63 -60.68 -38.10
CA ALA A 11 -12.29 -60.24 -37.75
C ALA A 11 -11.69 -61.09 -36.61
N PRO A 12 -10.35 -61.10 -36.42
CA PRO A 12 -9.75 -61.27 -35.12
C PRO A 12 -9.24 -59.92 -34.59
N ILE A 13 -9.81 -59.50 -33.46
CA ILE A 13 -9.44 -58.31 -32.71
C ILE A 13 -8.16 -58.61 -31.91
N LEU A 14 -7.04 -57.99 -32.29
CA LEU A 14 -5.86 -57.86 -31.45
C LEU A 14 -5.94 -56.52 -30.70
N PHE A 15 -6.45 -56.56 -29.46
CA PHE A 15 -6.32 -55.44 -28.52
C PHE A 15 -4.86 -55.32 -28.07
N ILE A 16 -4.07 -54.54 -28.79
CA ILE A 16 -2.83 -53.97 -28.25
C ILE A 16 -3.24 -52.70 -27.53
N SER A 17 -3.49 -52.80 -26.22
CA SER A 17 -3.61 -51.62 -25.37
C SER A 17 -2.24 -50.96 -25.26
N GLY A 18 -1.94 -50.06 -26.19
CA GLY A 18 -0.87 -49.09 -26.03
C GLY A 18 -1.27 -48.12 -24.92
N PHE A 19 -0.90 -48.43 -23.67
CA PHE A 19 -0.89 -47.44 -22.62
C PHE A 19 0.16 -46.39 -23.00
N THR A 20 -0.28 -45.29 -23.60
CA THR A 20 0.55 -44.10 -23.74
C THR A 20 0.68 -43.52 -22.33
N TRP A 21 1.81 -43.77 -21.69
CA TRP A 21 2.18 -43.07 -20.46
C TRP A 21 2.34 -41.61 -20.85
N ALA A 22 1.33 -40.79 -20.56
CA ALA A 22 1.43 -39.35 -20.71
C ALA A 22 2.60 -38.90 -19.83
N ALA A 23 3.65 -38.34 -20.44
CA ALA A 23 4.76 -37.78 -19.69
C ALA A 23 4.20 -36.67 -18.78
N SER A 24 4.53 -36.71 -17.50
CA SER A 24 4.11 -35.69 -16.54
C SER A 24 5.27 -34.76 -16.22
N CYS A 25 5.00 -33.47 -16.04
CA CYS A 25 5.95 -32.48 -15.57
C CYS A 25 6.56 -32.93 -14.24
N ASN A 26 7.88 -32.96 -14.13
CA ASN A 26 8.56 -33.42 -12.91
C ASN A 26 8.30 -32.56 -11.67
N ARG A 27 7.71 -31.37 -11.83
CA ARG A 27 7.49 -30.40 -10.75
C ARG A 27 6.03 -30.22 -10.36
N CYS A 28 5.12 -30.07 -11.32
CA CYS A 28 3.69 -29.89 -11.06
C CYS A 28 2.84 -31.11 -11.43
N TYR A 29 3.45 -32.16 -11.99
CA TYR A 29 2.79 -33.41 -12.40
C TYR A 29 1.68 -33.26 -13.45
N GLU A 30 1.54 -32.09 -14.09
CA GLU A 30 0.66 -31.90 -15.24
C GLU A 30 1.15 -32.67 -16.46
N GLN A 31 0.22 -33.11 -17.31
CA GLN A 31 0.56 -33.79 -18.56
C GLN A 31 1.31 -32.85 -19.50
N ILE A 32 2.42 -33.32 -20.05
CA ILE A 32 3.28 -32.60 -20.99
C ILE A 32 3.56 -33.44 -22.23
N THR A 33 3.97 -32.75 -23.30
CA THR A 33 4.38 -33.38 -24.55
C THR A 33 5.58 -34.30 -24.32
N TYR A 34 5.55 -35.49 -24.93
CA TYR A 34 6.63 -36.47 -24.88
C TYR A 34 7.98 -35.84 -25.26
N GLY A 35 8.99 -35.95 -24.39
CA GLY A 35 10.34 -35.42 -24.60
C GLY A 35 10.70 -34.14 -23.83
N LYS A 36 9.79 -33.55 -23.04
CA LYS A 36 10.10 -32.44 -22.12
C LYS A 36 10.14 -32.91 -20.66
N GLN A 37 11.00 -32.29 -19.83
CA GLN A 37 11.10 -32.59 -18.38
C GLN A 37 10.21 -31.68 -17.52
N LEU A 38 9.91 -30.46 -17.99
CA LEU A 38 9.09 -29.46 -17.32
C LEU A 38 7.99 -28.96 -18.26
N CYS A 39 6.83 -28.58 -17.71
CA CYS A 39 5.81 -27.84 -18.46
C CYS A 39 6.27 -26.40 -18.69
N VAL A 40 5.68 -25.72 -19.68
CA VAL A 40 6.05 -24.34 -20.07
C VAL A 40 6.01 -23.39 -18.86
N GLU A 41 4.98 -23.50 -18.02
CA GLU A 41 4.85 -22.70 -16.79
C GLU A 41 5.99 -22.95 -15.79
N CYS A 42 6.31 -24.23 -15.55
CA CYS A 42 7.41 -24.62 -14.66
C CYS A 42 8.77 -24.21 -15.23
N GLU A 43 8.97 -24.32 -16.54
CA GLU A 43 10.18 -23.92 -17.26
C GLU A 43 10.42 -22.41 -17.15
N LEU A 44 9.36 -21.61 -17.34
CA LEU A 44 9.37 -20.15 -17.13
C LEU A 44 9.65 -19.78 -15.67
N SER A 45 9.11 -20.55 -14.72
CA SER A 45 9.35 -20.31 -13.29
C SER A 45 10.78 -20.66 -12.83
N THR A 46 11.47 -21.56 -13.53
CA THR A 46 12.87 -21.94 -13.25
C THR A 46 13.90 -21.15 -14.07
N SER A 47 13.47 -20.46 -15.14
CA SER A 47 14.40 -19.74 -16.00
C SER A 47 15.01 -18.55 -15.27
N GLY A 48 16.35 -18.47 -15.21
CA GLY A 48 17.08 -17.30 -14.71
C GLY A 48 16.70 -15.98 -15.40
N ARG A 49 15.96 -16.05 -16.50
CA ARG A 49 15.32 -14.91 -17.18
C ARG A 49 14.21 -14.28 -16.33
N LEU A 50 13.37 -15.04 -15.62
CA LEU A 50 12.28 -14.48 -14.81
C LEU A 50 12.82 -13.80 -13.54
N THR A 51 13.85 -14.36 -12.93
CA THR A 51 14.54 -13.74 -11.77
C THR A 51 15.30 -12.48 -12.20
N ASN A 52 15.96 -12.49 -13.36
CA ASN A 52 16.62 -11.31 -13.94
C ASN A 52 15.61 -10.20 -14.32
N VAL A 53 14.46 -10.56 -14.88
CA VAL A 53 13.39 -9.60 -15.21
C VAL A 53 12.77 -9.00 -13.95
N LYS A 54 12.47 -9.81 -12.93
CA LYS A 54 11.99 -9.31 -11.62
C LYS A 54 13.02 -8.40 -10.94
N SER A 55 14.30 -8.75 -10.99
CA SER A 55 15.39 -7.93 -10.47
C SER A 55 15.56 -6.60 -11.24
N SER A 56 15.40 -6.64 -12.57
CA SER A 56 15.44 -5.44 -13.42
C SER A 56 14.25 -4.51 -13.16
N GLU A 57 13.03 -5.05 -13.02
CA GLU A 57 11.84 -4.29 -12.66
C GLU A 57 11.99 -3.66 -11.27
N GLU A 58 12.48 -4.40 -10.28
CA GLU A 58 12.76 -3.88 -8.94
C GLU A 58 13.77 -2.71 -8.99
N GLN A 59 14.85 -2.84 -9.75
CA GLN A 59 15.84 -1.78 -9.92
C GLN A 59 15.22 -0.52 -10.56
N ILE A 60 14.39 -0.68 -11.59
CA ILE A 60 13.70 0.43 -12.26
C ILE A 60 12.71 1.10 -11.30
N THR A 61 11.90 0.33 -10.58
CA THR A 61 10.92 0.88 -9.63
C THR A 61 11.61 1.59 -8.46
N ASN A 62 12.73 1.07 -7.96
CA ASN A 62 13.54 1.73 -6.94
C ASN A 62 14.17 3.02 -7.46
N THR A 63 14.65 3.03 -8.70
CA THR A 63 15.17 4.25 -9.34
C THR A 63 14.10 5.32 -9.47
N ILE A 64 12.87 4.96 -9.86
CA ILE A 64 11.74 5.90 -9.94
C ILE A 64 11.40 6.46 -8.56
N LYS A 65 11.35 5.63 -7.52
CA LYS A 65 11.11 6.06 -6.13
C LYS A 65 12.18 7.05 -5.67
N SER A 66 13.45 6.68 -5.80
CA SER A 66 14.58 7.52 -5.39
C SER A 66 14.64 8.82 -6.17
N ALA A 67 14.41 8.80 -7.49
CA ALA A 67 14.38 10.01 -8.31
C ALA A 67 13.27 10.97 -7.87
N ARG A 68 12.09 10.43 -7.54
CA ARG A 68 10.97 11.23 -7.04
C ARG A 68 11.26 11.86 -5.68
N GLU A 69 11.81 11.10 -4.74
CA GLU A 69 12.19 11.63 -3.41
C GLU A 69 13.30 12.67 -3.54
N ASN A 70 14.34 12.40 -4.34
CA ASN A 70 15.42 13.35 -4.59
C ASN A 70 14.90 14.67 -5.19
N TYR A 71 13.99 14.59 -6.17
CA TYR A 71 13.38 15.78 -6.76
C TYR A 71 12.52 16.55 -5.74
N LYS A 72 11.78 15.84 -4.88
CA LYS A 72 11.02 16.46 -3.78
C LYS A 72 11.95 17.19 -2.81
N SER A 73 13.03 16.55 -2.35
CA SER A 73 14.02 17.16 -1.45
C SER A 73 14.68 18.39 -2.07
N ALA A 74 15.07 18.32 -3.35
CA ALA A 74 15.64 19.46 -4.06
C ALA A 74 14.66 20.64 -4.16
N LEU A 75 13.35 20.38 -4.37
CA LEU A 75 12.32 21.42 -4.35
C LEU A 75 12.17 22.05 -2.96
N GLU A 76 12.24 21.27 -1.88
CA GLU A 76 12.18 21.76 -0.50
C GLU A 76 13.39 22.65 -0.17
N GLU A 77 14.59 22.25 -0.57
CA GLU A 77 15.81 23.06 -0.45
C GLU A 77 15.72 24.37 -1.24
N LEU A 78 15.21 24.31 -2.47
CA LEU A 78 15.02 25.48 -3.32
C LEU A 78 13.99 26.46 -2.73
N ILE A 79 12.92 25.95 -2.12
CA ILE A 79 11.93 26.74 -1.39
C ILE A 79 12.60 27.45 -0.21
N GLN A 80 13.43 26.74 0.56
CA GLN A 80 14.15 27.33 1.70
C GLN A 80 15.11 28.42 1.24
N TYR A 81 15.85 28.19 0.15
CA TYR A 81 16.73 29.19 -0.46
C TYR A 81 15.96 30.46 -0.85
N TYR A 82 14.86 30.35 -1.60
CA TYR A 82 14.07 31.51 -1.99
C TYR A 82 13.40 32.24 -0.82
N MET A 83 13.10 31.52 0.25
CA MET A 83 12.60 32.13 1.48
C MET A 83 13.70 32.96 2.17
N ASN A 84 14.93 32.47 2.22
CA ASN A 84 16.06 33.16 2.85
C ASN A 84 16.45 34.44 2.10
N ILE A 85 16.43 34.42 0.78
CA ILE A 85 16.79 35.60 -0.04
C ILE A 85 15.62 36.55 -0.33
N GLY A 86 14.43 36.28 0.22
CA GLY A 86 13.24 37.12 0.03
C GLY A 86 12.63 37.10 -1.39
N ASN A 87 12.95 36.11 -2.23
CA ASN A 87 12.45 36.04 -3.60
C ASN A 87 11.03 35.42 -3.64
N HIS A 88 10.03 36.23 -3.31
CA HIS A 88 8.64 35.81 -3.17
C HIS A 88 8.03 35.23 -4.47
N LEU A 89 8.41 35.74 -5.63
CA LEU A 89 7.90 35.25 -6.91
C LEU A 89 8.36 33.81 -7.19
N ARG A 90 9.66 33.54 -7.05
CA ARG A 90 10.22 32.21 -7.28
C ARG A 90 9.79 31.22 -6.19
N LEU A 91 9.71 31.68 -4.93
CA LEU A 91 9.15 30.91 -3.82
C LEU A 91 7.74 30.40 -4.12
N LYS A 92 6.86 31.26 -4.64
CA LYS A 92 5.48 30.89 -5.01
C LYS A 92 5.46 29.81 -6.11
N LYS A 93 6.35 29.92 -7.10
CA LYS A 93 6.46 28.92 -8.18
C LYS A 93 6.92 27.56 -7.64
N ALA A 94 8.02 27.53 -6.88
CA ALA A 94 8.55 26.29 -6.31
C ALA A 94 7.54 25.59 -5.37
N ARG A 95 6.81 26.34 -4.54
CA ARG A 95 5.72 25.80 -3.71
C ARG A 95 4.58 25.21 -4.54
N LYS A 96 4.23 25.83 -5.67
CA LYS A 96 3.18 25.32 -6.58
C LYS A 96 3.62 24.00 -7.21
N GLU A 97 4.89 23.87 -7.57
CA GLU A 97 5.47 22.67 -8.15
C GLU A 97 5.52 21.52 -7.16
N LEU A 98 6.02 21.75 -5.94
CA LEU A 98 5.98 20.78 -4.85
C LEU A 98 4.55 20.31 -4.56
N LYS A 99 3.58 21.24 -4.56
CA LYS A 99 2.16 20.91 -4.42
C LYS A 99 1.63 20.04 -5.57
N ALA A 100 2.05 20.32 -6.81
CA ALA A 100 1.67 19.50 -7.96
C ALA A 100 2.27 18.09 -7.84
N LEU A 101 3.54 17.99 -7.45
CA LEU A 101 4.21 16.72 -7.21
C LEU A 101 3.50 15.88 -6.14
N ASN A 102 3.15 16.48 -4.99
CA ASN A 102 2.43 15.80 -3.91
C ASN A 102 1.04 15.29 -4.32
N LYS A 103 0.42 15.88 -5.34
CA LYS A 103 -0.87 15.43 -5.89
C LYS A 103 -0.75 14.27 -6.87
N VAL A 104 0.43 14.04 -7.46
CA VAL A 104 0.62 12.93 -8.40
C VAL A 104 0.49 11.62 -7.62
N PRO A 105 -0.51 10.76 -7.91
CA PRO A 105 -0.68 9.50 -7.20
C PRO A 105 0.57 8.62 -7.36
N GLN A 106 1.01 7.99 -6.28
CA GLN A 106 1.99 6.90 -6.40
C GLN A 106 1.28 5.70 -7.02
N LEU A 107 1.71 5.32 -8.23
CA LEU A 107 1.07 4.27 -9.01
C LEU A 107 1.35 2.90 -8.39
N LYS A 108 0.34 2.02 -8.39
CA LYS A 108 0.38 0.71 -7.73
C LYS A 108 1.53 -0.19 -8.21
N TYR A 109 2.01 -0.04 -9.45
CA TYR A 109 3.15 -0.82 -9.95
C TYR A 109 4.47 -0.43 -9.27
N LEU A 110 4.61 0.79 -8.73
CA LEU A 110 5.74 1.15 -7.88
C LEU A 110 5.69 0.42 -6.52
N LEU A 111 4.52 -0.09 -6.15
CA LEU A 111 4.32 -0.96 -4.99
C LEU A 111 4.47 -2.45 -5.35
N ALA A 112 4.57 -2.82 -6.63
CA ALA A 112 4.50 -4.21 -7.10
C ALA A 112 5.70 -5.09 -6.71
N GLY A 113 6.80 -4.50 -6.20
CA GLY A 113 7.89 -5.24 -5.54
C GLY A 113 7.63 -5.58 -4.07
N LYS A 114 6.62 -4.95 -3.44
CA LYS A 114 6.04 -5.48 -2.20
C LYS A 114 4.97 -6.45 -2.67
N GLU A 115 5.29 -7.74 -2.72
CA GLU A 115 4.26 -8.75 -2.55
C GLU A 115 3.38 -8.25 -1.40
N THR A 116 2.10 -8.00 -1.70
CA THR A 116 1.07 -7.92 -0.66
C THR A 116 0.94 -9.34 -0.10
N THR A 117 2.01 -9.82 0.55
CA THR A 117 1.82 -10.63 1.73
C THR A 117 0.81 -9.83 2.53
N ASN A 118 -0.32 -10.46 2.82
CA ASN A 118 -1.28 -9.95 3.78
C ASN A 118 -0.52 -9.88 5.12
N ILE A 119 0.32 -8.85 5.28
CA ILE A 119 1.05 -8.59 6.50
C ILE A 119 -0.02 -8.08 7.44
N SER A 120 -0.67 -9.01 8.13
CA SER A 120 -1.55 -8.71 9.23
C SER A 120 -0.65 -8.33 10.41
N PRO A 121 -0.64 -7.06 10.86
CA PRO A 121 0.17 -6.60 11.98
C PRO A 121 -0.32 -7.31 13.24
N SER A 122 0.34 -8.40 13.60
CA SER A 122 -0.13 -9.35 14.62
C SER A 122 1.00 -9.99 15.39
N LYS A 123 2.25 -9.82 14.93
CA LYS A 123 3.41 -10.35 15.65
C LYS A 123 3.76 -9.42 16.79
N ASN A 124 3.90 -9.99 17.97
CA ASN A 124 4.51 -9.31 19.10
C ASN A 124 6.04 -9.31 18.88
N ILE A 125 6.61 -8.15 18.56
CA ILE A 125 8.05 -7.96 18.29
C ILE A 125 8.61 -7.02 19.34
N GLU A 126 9.57 -7.50 20.15
CA GLU A 126 10.09 -6.76 21.30
C GLU A 126 10.71 -5.41 20.91
N ASP A 127 11.54 -5.39 19.86
CA ASP A 127 12.15 -4.14 19.37
C ASP A 127 11.10 -3.11 18.95
N ALA A 128 10.03 -3.55 18.29
CA ALA A 128 8.93 -2.69 17.88
C ALA A 128 8.13 -2.18 19.09
N ASN A 129 7.95 -3.00 20.12
CA ASN A 129 7.33 -2.58 21.38
C ASN A 129 8.17 -1.50 22.08
N MET A 130 9.49 -1.71 22.19
CA MET A 130 10.40 -0.73 22.79
C MET A 130 10.37 0.60 22.03
N LEU A 131 10.46 0.55 20.70
CA LEU A 131 10.34 1.73 19.84
C LEU A 131 8.99 2.43 20.04
N TYR A 132 7.90 1.66 20.17
CA TYR A 132 6.57 2.22 20.35
C TYR A 132 6.45 2.94 21.69
N GLN A 133 6.89 2.30 22.78
CA GLN A 133 6.87 2.91 24.12
C GLN A 133 7.76 4.15 24.19
N ASP A 134 8.97 4.10 23.62
CA ASP A 134 9.88 5.25 23.54
C ASP A 134 9.24 6.41 22.74
N GLY A 135 8.63 6.11 21.59
CA GLY A 135 7.89 7.07 20.80
C GLY A 135 6.74 7.73 21.56
N LYS A 136 5.97 6.95 22.33
CA LYS A 136 4.90 7.47 23.21
C LYS A 136 5.44 8.36 24.31
N ALA A 137 6.53 7.96 24.96
CA ALA A 137 7.19 8.75 25.99
C ALA A 137 7.60 10.12 25.45
N TYR A 138 8.30 10.15 24.32
CA TYR A 138 8.69 11.40 23.66
C TYR A 138 7.49 12.28 23.27
N LYS A 139 6.43 11.68 22.74
CA LYS A 139 5.21 12.41 22.33
C LYS A 139 4.48 13.03 23.53
N ASN A 140 4.44 12.34 24.67
CA ASN A 140 3.65 12.74 25.83
C ASN A 140 4.34 13.77 26.74
N ILE A 141 5.63 14.06 26.54
CA ILE A 141 6.35 15.09 27.31
C ILE A 141 5.63 16.43 27.21
N LEU A 142 5.22 16.98 28.36
CA LEU A 142 4.46 18.23 28.47
C LEU A 142 5.32 19.49 28.33
N ASN A 143 6.65 19.37 28.40
CA ASN A 143 7.55 20.51 28.32
C ASN A 143 7.45 21.21 26.95
N ILE A 144 6.89 22.43 26.96
CA ILE A 144 6.61 23.24 25.77
C ILE A 144 7.91 23.66 25.06
N ILE A 145 8.97 23.96 25.82
CA ILE A 145 10.24 24.53 25.30
C ILE A 145 10.87 23.60 24.27
N ASN A 146 10.88 22.29 24.55
CA ASN A 146 11.51 21.29 23.68
C ASN A 146 10.50 20.42 22.92
N LYS A 147 9.22 20.79 22.92
CA LYS A 147 8.15 19.94 22.40
C LYS A 147 8.36 19.54 20.94
N LYS A 148 8.80 20.45 20.07
CA LYS A 148 9.07 20.17 18.66
C LYS A 148 10.16 19.09 18.49
N SER A 149 11.26 19.21 19.22
CA SER A 149 12.36 18.23 19.19
C SER A 149 11.92 16.86 19.72
N LYS A 150 11.12 16.85 20.80
CA LYS A 150 10.56 15.61 21.35
C LYS A 150 9.57 14.96 20.38
N LEU A 151 8.72 15.73 19.70
CA LEU A 151 7.85 15.20 18.66
C LEU A 151 8.63 14.64 17.46
N LYS A 152 9.76 15.26 17.08
CA LYS A 152 10.65 14.71 16.05
C LYS A 152 11.27 13.38 16.47
N SER A 153 11.66 13.27 17.74
CA SER A 153 12.15 12.01 18.30
C SER A 153 11.08 10.92 18.21
N ALA A 154 9.85 11.21 18.62
CA ALA A 154 8.72 10.30 18.49
C ALA A 154 8.44 9.90 17.03
N GLU A 155 8.47 10.87 16.11
CA GLU A 155 8.30 10.64 14.67
C GLU A 155 9.32 9.61 14.14
N THR A 156 10.59 9.75 14.50
CA THR A 156 11.65 8.81 14.10
C THR A 156 11.37 7.38 14.56
N ARG A 157 10.92 7.18 15.81
CA ARG A 157 10.66 5.81 16.33
C ARG A 157 9.47 5.18 15.63
N PHE A 158 8.37 5.91 15.48
CA PHE A 158 7.18 5.37 14.83
C PHE A 158 7.40 5.07 13.34
N LYS A 159 8.20 5.88 12.63
CA LYS A 159 8.59 5.58 11.24
C LYS A 159 9.38 4.28 11.16
N LYS A 160 10.36 4.11 12.06
CA LYS A 160 11.16 2.89 12.14
C LYS A 160 10.29 1.63 12.28
N ILE A 161 9.24 1.68 13.11
CA ILE A 161 8.29 0.55 13.25
C ILE A 161 7.61 0.24 11.90
N ILE A 162 7.11 1.25 11.19
CA ILE A 162 6.36 1.04 9.93
C ILE A 162 7.28 0.55 8.80
N ASP A 163 8.53 1.00 8.79
CA ASP A 163 9.49 0.71 7.73
C ASP A 163 10.20 -0.63 7.94
N GLU A 164 10.61 -0.93 9.18
CA GLU A 164 11.42 -2.12 9.51
C GLU A 164 10.61 -3.27 10.12
N TYR A 165 9.46 -2.99 10.74
CA TYR A 165 8.63 -4.00 11.43
C TYR A 165 7.14 -3.94 11.02
N PRO A 166 6.81 -3.96 9.71
CA PRO A 166 5.43 -3.81 9.24
C PRO A 166 4.45 -4.89 9.73
N GLU A 167 4.95 -6.05 10.15
CA GLU A 167 4.17 -7.17 10.70
C GLU A 167 3.94 -7.10 12.22
N SER A 168 4.57 -6.13 12.89
CA SER A 168 4.38 -5.90 14.32
C SER A 168 2.94 -5.50 14.61
N ASP A 169 2.36 -6.03 15.70
CA ASP A 169 1.09 -5.58 16.26
C ASP A 169 1.07 -4.09 16.69
N LYS A 170 2.22 -3.39 16.62
CA LYS A 170 2.34 -1.94 16.83
C LYS A 170 2.38 -1.12 15.55
N ALA A 171 2.39 -1.73 14.36
CA ALA A 171 2.62 -0.99 13.11
C ALA A 171 1.47 -0.04 12.76
N ASP A 172 0.21 -0.47 12.88
CA ASP A 172 -0.97 0.38 12.65
C ASP A 172 -1.10 1.44 13.75
N ASP A 173 -0.80 1.07 14.99
CA ASP A 173 -0.75 1.98 16.14
C ASP A 173 0.30 3.08 15.94
N ALA A 174 1.51 2.72 15.48
CA ALA A 174 2.57 3.68 15.17
C ALA A 174 2.16 4.64 14.04
N ALA A 175 1.49 4.13 13.00
CA ALA A 175 0.95 4.96 11.92
C ALA A 175 -0.11 5.94 12.44
N TYR A 176 -1.00 5.50 13.33
CA TYR A 176 -1.98 6.37 13.96
C TYR A 176 -1.32 7.46 14.82
N GLU A 177 -0.30 7.11 15.59
CA GLU A 177 0.43 8.05 16.44
C GLU A 177 1.17 9.11 15.62
N LEU A 178 1.81 8.74 14.49
CA LEU A 178 2.41 9.65 13.52
C LEU A 178 1.38 10.61 12.93
N ALA A 179 0.24 10.08 12.49
CA ALA A 179 -0.83 10.89 11.93
C ALA A 179 -1.28 11.97 12.93
N CYS A 180 -1.41 11.61 14.21
CA CYS A 180 -1.73 12.57 15.28
C CYS A 180 -0.62 13.61 15.50
N ILE A 181 0.66 13.25 15.35
CA ILE A 181 1.78 14.20 15.45
C ILE A 181 1.69 15.23 14.31
N TYR A 182 1.52 14.76 13.07
CA TYR A 182 1.42 15.62 11.90
C TYR A 182 0.17 16.51 11.92
N GLU A 183 -0.97 15.97 12.39
CA GLU A 183 -2.20 16.75 12.57
C GLU A 183 -2.06 17.82 13.67
N GLY A 184 -1.22 17.55 14.66
CA GLY A 184 -1.04 18.39 15.84
C GLY A 184 -0.59 19.82 15.53
N ALA A 185 -0.81 20.73 16.49
CA ALA A 185 -0.61 22.17 16.31
C ALA A 185 0.82 22.59 15.92
N TYR A 186 1.82 21.75 16.20
CA TYR A 186 3.22 22.01 15.86
C TYR A 186 3.54 21.81 14.38
N TYR A 187 3.00 20.75 13.78
CA TYR A 187 3.25 20.44 12.37
C TYR A 187 2.16 21.01 11.48
N LYS A 188 0.88 20.83 11.85
CA LYS A 188 -0.29 21.16 11.01
C LYS A 188 -0.14 20.66 9.57
N ASN A 189 0.58 19.55 9.39
CA ASN A 189 0.78 18.94 8.09
C ASN A 189 -0.35 17.95 7.85
N TYR A 190 -1.45 18.45 7.30
CA TYR A 190 -2.66 17.67 7.08
C TYR A 190 -2.50 16.62 5.97
N GLU A 191 -1.55 16.81 5.05
CA GLU A 191 -1.24 15.87 3.97
C GLU A 191 -0.53 14.63 4.54
N ASP A 192 0.52 14.83 5.35
CA ASP A 192 1.18 13.72 6.05
C ASP A 192 0.24 13.06 7.06
N ALA A 193 -0.57 13.85 7.78
CA ALA A 193 -1.54 13.32 8.72
C ALA A 193 -2.53 12.37 8.04
N VAL A 194 -3.12 12.76 6.91
CA VAL A 194 -4.06 11.89 6.20
C VAL A 194 -3.36 10.68 5.60
N PHE A 195 -2.14 10.83 5.08
CA PHE A 195 -1.33 9.72 4.60
C PHE A 195 -1.14 8.65 5.68
N TYR A 196 -0.74 9.03 6.89
CA TYR A 196 -0.51 8.07 7.97
C TYR A 196 -1.81 7.51 8.58
N TYR A 197 -2.92 8.27 8.61
CA TYR A 197 -4.22 7.69 8.98
C TYR A 197 -4.66 6.64 7.97
N VAL A 198 -4.47 6.88 6.67
CA VAL A 198 -4.72 5.88 5.62
C VAL A 198 -3.81 4.68 5.78
N LYS A 199 -2.52 4.92 6.08
CA LYS A 199 -1.55 3.85 6.34
C LYS A 199 -1.99 2.96 7.50
N CYS A 200 -2.46 3.53 8.61
CA CYS A 200 -2.96 2.82 9.77
C CYS A 200 -4.03 1.78 9.39
N PHE A 201 -5.12 2.19 8.73
CA PHE A 201 -6.17 1.24 8.36
C PHE A 201 -5.87 0.39 7.11
N SER A 202 -4.78 0.70 6.39
CA SER A 202 -4.26 -0.16 5.31
C SER A 202 -3.40 -1.29 5.86
N LEU A 203 -2.69 -1.06 6.98
CA LEU A 203 -1.95 -2.08 7.71
C LEU A 203 -2.92 -2.98 8.46
N ASN A 204 -3.87 -2.40 9.19
CA ASN A 204 -4.89 -3.16 9.92
C ASN A 204 -6.29 -2.66 9.57
N ALA A 205 -7.00 -3.41 8.71
CA ALA A 205 -8.35 -3.04 8.29
C ALA A 205 -9.35 -2.95 9.45
N TYR A 206 -9.10 -3.69 10.53
CA TYR A 206 -9.93 -3.81 11.73
C TYR A 206 -9.38 -3.04 12.93
N THR A 207 -8.44 -2.11 12.72
CA THR A 207 -7.88 -1.27 13.78
C THR A 207 -9.00 -0.60 14.59
N GLU A 208 -8.88 -0.64 15.92
CA GLU A 208 -9.83 0.01 16.82
C GLU A 208 -9.67 1.53 16.83
N LYS A 209 -8.56 2.04 16.27
CA LYS A 209 -8.31 3.47 16.19
C LYS A 209 -9.30 4.13 15.23
N PRO A 210 -9.76 5.36 15.51
CA PRO A 210 -10.67 6.09 14.65
C PRO A 210 -9.98 6.72 13.42
N ALA A 211 -9.00 6.03 12.84
CA ALA A 211 -8.15 6.51 11.75
C ALA A 211 -8.97 6.91 10.51
N ARG A 212 -9.93 6.07 10.10
CA ARG A 212 -10.82 6.35 8.94
C ARG A 212 -11.63 7.64 9.13
N PHE A 213 -12.21 7.82 10.32
CA PHE A 213 -12.96 9.04 10.63
C PHE A 213 -12.07 10.28 10.65
N LYS A 214 -10.87 10.17 11.24
CA LYS A 214 -9.91 11.26 11.29
C LYS A 214 -9.40 11.64 9.90
N ALA A 215 -9.10 10.67 9.05
CA ALA A 215 -8.76 10.90 7.65
C ALA A 215 -9.90 11.63 6.90
N ALA A 216 -11.13 11.13 7.02
CA ALA A 216 -12.31 11.75 6.40
C ALA A 216 -12.47 13.22 6.81
N ARG A 217 -12.33 13.51 8.10
CA ARG A 217 -12.41 14.89 8.62
C ARG A 217 -11.29 15.78 8.09
N ILE A 218 -10.08 15.24 7.90
CA ILE A 218 -8.98 16.01 7.35
C ILE A 218 -9.21 16.35 5.88
N TYR A 219 -9.61 15.36 5.07
CA TYR A 219 -10.00 15.56 3.68
C TYR A 219 -11.08 16.64 3.55
N ASP A 220 -12.12 16.56 4.36
CA ASP A 220 -13.25 17.49 4.40
C ASP A 220 -12.85 18.91 4.84
N LYS A 221 -12.22 19.02 6.01
CA LYS A 221 -12.03 20.32 6.66
C LYS A 221 -10.84 21.08 6.12
N TYR A 222 -9.71 20.40 5.88
CA TYR A 222 -8.43 21.05 5.60
C TYR A 222 -8.01 20.93 4.14
N LEU A 223 -8.13 19.74 3.54
CA LEU A 223 -7.68 19.52 2.15
C LEU A 223 -8.75 19.88 1.11
N LYS A 224 -10.01 19.99 1.52
CA LYS A 224 -11.18 20.23 0.66
C LYS A 224 -11.35 19.18 -0.44
N ASP A 225 -10.92 17.96 -0.16
CA ASP A 225 -11.16 16.79 -1.01
C ASP A 225 -12.43 16.09 -0.55
N TYR A 226 -13.57 16.61 -0.98
CA TYR A 226 -14.86 16.12 -0.52
C TYR A 226 -15.17 14.70 -1.02
N ASN A 227 -14.62 14.30 -2.17
CA ASN A 227 -14.82 12.96 -2.72
C ASN A 227 -14.17 11.90 -1.82
N GLU A 228 -12.90 12.10 -1.46
CA GLU A 228 -12.23 11.19 -0.53
C GLU A 228 -12.82 11.29 0.89
N ALA A 229 -13.29 12.47 1.31
CA ALA A 229 -14.01 12.60 2.58
C ALA A 229 -15.29 11.75 2.60
N VAL A 230 -16.13 11.84 1.57
CA VAL A 230 -17.39 11.08 1.45
C VAL A 230 -17.11 9.59 1.47
N LYS A 231 -16.12 9.13 0.69
CA LYS A 231 -15.69 7.72 0.65
C LYS A 231 -15.28 7.22 2.04
N ASN A 232 -14.41 7.95 2.74
CA ASN A 232 -13.94 7.54 4.07
C ASN A 232 -15.07 7.62 5.12
N TYR A 233 -15.95 8.62 5.09
CA TYR A 233 -17.11 8.67 6.00
C TYR A 233 -18.07 7.50 5.77
N ARG A 234 -18.30 7.05 4.52
CA ARG A 234 -19.11 5.86 4.23
C ARG A 234 -18.49 4.60 4.83
N GLU A 235 -17.17 4.46 4.73
CA GLU A 235 -16.45 3.34 5.35
C GLU A 235 -16.51 3.36 6.88
N VAL A 236 -16.56 4.55 7.51
CA VAL A 236 -16.81 4.66 8.96
C VAL A 236 -18.18 4.09 9.33
N LEU A 237 -19.22 4.39 8.54
CA LEU A 237 -20.57 3.85 8.81
C LEU A 237 -20.64 2.33 8.71
N ARG A 238 -19.84 1.73 7.82
CA ARG A 238 -19.81 0.28 7.59
C ARG A 238 -19.00 -0.46 8.65
N ASN A 239 -17.82 0.07 9.00
CA ASN A 239 -16.79 -0.71 9.70
C ASN A 239 -16.51 -0.22 11.13
N SER A 240 -16.85 1.02 11.48
CA SER A 240 -16.55 1.53 12.82
C SER A 240 -17.51 0.95 13.85
N LYS A 241 -16.98 0.44 14.97
CA LYS A 241 -17.78 -0.03 16.12
C LYS A 241 -18.31 1.10 17.00
N ASP A 242 -17.70 2.28 16.93
CA ASP A 242 -18.04 3.45 17.75
C ASP A 242 -19.22 4.23 17.17
N GLU A 243 -20.34 4.24 17.90
CA GLU A 243 -21.58 4.93 17.50
C GLU A 243 -21.41 6.45 17.41
N ALA A 244 -20.54 7.07 18.22
CA ALA A 244 -20.31 8.52 18.15
C ALA A 244 -19.63 8.90 16.83
N TYR A 245 -18.66 8.11 16.35
CA TYR A 245 -18.04 8.34 15.04
C TYR A 245 -19.01 8.04 13.89
N ARG A 246 -19.83 6.99 14.00
CA ARG A 246 -20.89 6.70 13.01
C ARG A 246 -21.89 7.84 12.90
N SER A 247 -22.42 8.32 14.02
CA SER A 247 -23.39 9.42 14.07
C SER A 247 -22.83 10.71 13.47
N ARG A 248 -21.59 11.09 13.84
CA ARG A 248 -20.90 12.26 13.28
C ARG A 248 -20.65 12.13 11.77
N ALA A 249 -20.21 10.96 11.30
CA ALA A 249 -20.00 10.69 9.89
C ALA A 249 -21.32 10.77 9.10
N LYS A 250 -22.40 10.18 9.62
CA LYS A 250 -23.75 10.23 9.02
C LYS A 250 -24.26 11.67 8.91
N ALA A 251 -24.10 12.46 9.97
CA ALA A 251 -24.50 13.86 9.98
C ALA A 251 -23.70 14.68 8.95
N ARG A 252 -22.38 14.48 8.85
CA ARG A 252 -21.57 15.21 7.86
C ARG A 252 -21.86 14.77 6.43
N LEU A 253 -22.06 13.48 6.18
CA LEU A 253 -22.47 12.97 4.86
C LEU A 253 -23.80 13.57 4.40
N LYS A 254 -24.79 13.73 5.29
CA LYS A 254 -26.06 14.40 4.95
C LYS A 254 -25.84 15.85 4.50
N LYS A 255 -24.87 16.55 5.11
CA LYS A 255 -24.51 17.92 4.71
C LYS A 255 -23.80 17.93 3.36
N LEU A 256 -22.76 17.10 3.18
CA LEU A 256 -22.03 16.98 1.92
C LEU A 256 -22.95 16.63 0.74
N LYS A 257 -23.93 15.74 0.95
CA LYS A 257 -24.96 15.42 -0.05
C LYS A 257 -25.79 16.63 -0.47
N LYS A 258 -26.15 17.51 0.48
CA LYS A 258 -26.86 18.77 0.17
C LYS A 258 -25.96 19.77 -0.55
N GLU A 259 -24.65 19.71 -0.30
CA GLU A 259 -23.61 20.52 -0.96
C GLU A 259 -23.22 19.97 -2.35
N GLY A 260 -23.74 18.80 -2.76
CA GLY A 260 -23.53 18.21 -4.09
C GLY A 260 -22.45 17.12 -4.18
N TYR A 261 -22.01 16.56 -3.04
CA TYR A 261 -20.96 15.53 -2.95
C TYR A 261 -21.47 14.17 -2.42
#